data_AF-A0A353GSW9-F1
#
_entry.id   AF-A0A353GSW9-F1
#
_cell.length_a   1.000
_cell.length_b   1.000
_cell.length_c   1.000
_cell.angle_alpha   90.00
_cell.angle_beta   90.00
_cell.angle_gamma   90.00
#
_symmetry.space_group_name_H-M   'P 1'
#
loop_
_entity.id
_entity.type
_entity.pdbx_description
1 polymer ?
#
loop_
_entity_poly.entity_id
_entity_poly.type
_entity_poly.pdbx_seq_one_letter_code
_entity_poly.pdbx_strand_id
1 'polypeptide(L)'
;MIKSNIAPQDNPREIKSKNKLRGNLRQYVMFIALVVVILFFQIVTQGILLKPLNISNLIQQNAYVFILAIGMLMCILICGNIDLSVGSVVAFTGAISAILLLKMNMPVSLAIIISLFVGFLIGCFQGFVIAYVGVPAFITTLAGMLIFRGLTMVILQGTSLAPMPDSYNFLA
;
A
#
# COMPACT_ATOMS: atom_id res chain seq x y z
N MET A 1 -64.87 -22.29 -12.29
CA MET A 1 -63.98 -22.60 -13.43
C MET A 1 -62.57 -22.16 -13.03
N ILE A 2 -61.79 -23.09 -12.50
CA ILE A 2 -60.47 -22.87 -11.90
C ILE A 2 -59.44 -22.83 -13.04
N LYS A 3 -58.77 -21.70 -13.26
CA LYS A 3 -57.48 -21.70 -13.97
C LYS A 3 -56.38 -21.63 -12.92
N SER A 4 -55.68 -22.74 -12.77
CA SER A 4 -54.44 -22.89 -12.02
C SER A 4 -53.39 -21.92 -12.58
N ASN A 5 -52.93 -21.01 -11.73
CA ASN A 5 -51.83 -20.11 -12.04
C ASN A 5 -50.52 -20.86 -11.80
N ILE A 6 -49.93 -21.35 -12.89
CA ILE A 6 -48.69 -22.13 -12.87
C ILE A 6 -47.54 -21.13 -12.67
N ALA A 7 -46.92 -21.13 -11.50
CA ALA A 7 -45.68 -20.38 -11.28
C ALA A 7 -44.60 -20.91 -12.26
N PRO A 8 -43.80 -20.04 -12.92
CA PRO A 8 -42.72 -20.50 -13.79
C PRO A 8 -41.69 -21.27 -12.95
N GLN A 9 -41.51 -22.55 -13.26
CA GLN A 9 -40.44 -23.36 -12.69
C GLN A 9 -39.11 -22.94 -13.34
N ASP A 10 -38.43 -21.97 -12.73
CA ASP A 10 -37.11 -21.55 -13.18
C ASP A 10 -36.11 -22.71 -13.02
N ASN A 11 -35.49 -23.11 -14.14
CA ASN A 11 -34.61 -24.26 -14.22
C ASN A 11 -33.31 -24.01 -13.42
N PRO A 12 -32.93 -24.90 -12.47
CA PRO A 12 -31.72 -24.74 -11.64
C PRO A 12 -30.41 -24.53 -12.44
N ARG A 13 -30.38 -24.98 -13.70
CA ARG A 13 -29.23 -24.82 -14.61
C ARG A 13 -29.08 -23.36 -15.12
N GLU A 14 -30.17 -22.64 -15.34
CA GLU A 14 -30.13 -21.24 -15.78
C GLU A 14 -29.66 -20.30 -14.66
N ILE A 15 -30.13 -20.53 -13.42
CA ILE A 15 -29.72 -19.75 -12.25
C ILE A 15 -28.22 -19.93 -11.97
N LYS A 16 -27.69 -21.17 -12.07
CA LYS A 16 -26.24 -21.43 -11.94
C LYS A 16 -25.42 -20.77 -13.04
N SER A 17 -25.90 -20.77 -14.29
CA SER A 17 -25.21 -20.15 -15.43
C SER A 17 -25.11 -18.63 -15.30
N LYS A 18 -26.23 -17.96 -14.96
CA LYS A 18 -26.26 -16.51 -14.73
C LYS A 18 -25.35 -16.10 -13.54
N ASN A 19 -25.28 -16.90 -12.47
CA ASN A 19 -24.38 -16.63 -11.36
C ASN A 19 -22.89 -16.85 -11.69
N LYS A 20 -22.56 -17.86 -12.51
CA LYS A 20 -21.18 -18.10 -12.96
C LYS A 20 -20.69 -17.01 -13.92
N LEU A 21 -21.56 -16.51 -14.80
CA LEU A 21 -21.25 -15.40 -15.71
C LEU A 21 -21.07 -14.07 -14.96
N ARG A 22 -21.93 -13.78 -13.96
CA ARG A 22 -21.81 -12.57 -13.11
C ARG A 22 -20.58 -12.60 -12.21
N GLY A 23 -20.17 -13.77 -11.72
CA GLY A 23 -18.95 -13.93 -10.90
C GLY A 23 -17.67 -13.59 -11.67
N ASN A 24 -17.57 -14.08 -12.91
CA ASN A 24 -16.39 -13.83 -13.75
C ASN A 24 -16.35 -12.39 -14.26
N LEU A 25 -17.48 -11.80 -14.65
CA LEU A 25 -17.53 -10.44 -15.19
C LEU A 25 -16.96 -9.41 -14.21
N ARG A 26 -17.23 -9.54 -12.89
CA ARG A 26 -16.71 -8.62 -11.87
C ARG A 26 -15.18 -8.62 -11.77
N GLN A 27 -14.52 -9.76 -12.01
CA GLN A 27 -13.06 -9.84 -12.04
C GLN A 27 -12.49 -9.13 -13.28
N TYR A 28 -13.15 -9.26 -14.43
CA TYR A 28 -12.72 -8.59 -15.67
C TYR A 28 -13.01 -7.09 -15.67
N VAL A 29 -14.04 -6.61 -14.96
CA VAL A 29 -14.40 -5.17 -14.88
C VAL A 29 -13.22 -4.32 -14.38
N MET A 30 -12.47 -4.76 -13.37
CA MET A 30 -11.32 -4.01 -12.85
C MET A 30 -10.19 -3.90 -13.88
N PHE A 31 -9.91 -4.99 -14.61
CA PHE A 31 -8.91 -4.99 -15.67
C PHE A 31 -9.33 -4.10 -16.85
N ILE A 32 -10.60 -4.19 -17.26
CA ILE A 32 -11.17 -3.33 -18.31
C ILE A 32 -11.09 -1.85 -17.90
N ALA A 33 -11.45 -1.53 -16.65
CA ALA A 33 -11.35 -0.16 -16.13
C ALA A 33 -9.92 0.38 -16.18
N LEU A 34 -8.92 -0.43 -15.81
CA LEU A 34 -7.51 -0.06 -15.91
C LEU A 34 -7.10 0.27 -17.36
N VAL A 35 -7.47 -0.58 -18.32
CA VAL A 35 -7.16 -0.36 -19.75
C VAL A 35 -7.80 0.92 -20.27
N VAL A 36 -9.07 1.17 -19.91
CA VAL A 36 -9.78 2.39 -20.31
C VAL A 36 -9.07 3.64 -19.77
N VAL A 37 -8.66 3.63 -18.49
CA VAL A 37 -7.94 4.76 -17.87
C VAL A 37 -6.59 4.99 -18.57
N ILE A 38 -5.83 3.93 -18.87
CA ILE A 38 -4.55 4.03 -19.58
C ILE A 38 -4.75 4.65 -20.98
N LEU A 39 -5.72 4.18 -21.75
CA LEU A 39 -6.01 4.71 -23.09
C LEU A 39 -6.48 6.17 -23.03
N PHE A 40 -7.34 6.50 -22.07
CA PHE A 40 -7.81 7.87 -21.86
C PHE A 40 -6.63 8.82 -21.62
N PHE A 41 -5.77 8.52 -20.65
CA PHE A 41 -4.59 9.35 -20.38
C PHE A 41 -3.57 9.31 -21.53
N GLN A 42 -3.40 8.19 -22.23
CA GLN A 42 -2.52 8.13 -23.39
C GLN A 42 -2.95 9.12 -24.49
N ILE A 43 -4.26 9.23 -24.75
CA ILE A 43 -4.82 10.17 -25.75
C ILE A 43 -4.69 11.61 -25.27
N VAL A 44 -5.12 11.90 -24.04
CA VAL A 44 -5.09 13.26 -23.47
C VAL A 44 -3.67 13.80 -23.35
N THR A 45 -2.70 12.95 -22.99
CA THR A 45 -1.30 13.34 -22.79
C THR A 45 -0.46 13.21 -24.07
N GLN A 46 -1.08 13.07 -25.26
CA GLN A 46 -0.39 12.95 -26.55
C GLN A 46 0.72 11.89 -26.57
N GLY A 47 0.48 10.76 -25.91
CA GLY A 47 1.41 9.64 -25.85
C GLY A 47 2.56 9.76 -24.87
N ILE A 48 2.60 10.81 -24.03
CA ILE A 48 3.64 11.01 -23.00
C ILE A 48 3.58 9.92 -21.92
N LEU A 49 2.39 9.39 -21.61
CA LEU A 49 2.20 8.44 -20.53
C LEU A 49 3.00 7.16 -20.73
N LEU A 50 2.92 6.55 -21.93
CA LEU A 50 3.63 5.32 -22.26
C LEU A 50 5.07 5.54 -22.75
N LYS A 51 5.63 6.76 -22.64
CA LYS A 51 7.06 6.96 -22.94
C LYS A 51 7.91 6.15 -21.94
N PRO A 52 9.01 5.52 -22.40
CA PRO A 52 9.87 4.72 -21.53
C PRO A 52 10.32 5.47 -20.27
N LEU A 53 10.66 6.76 -20.40
CA LEU A 53 11.07 7.59 -19.27
C LEU A 53 9.93 7.77 -18.25
N ASN A 54 8.70 7.99 -18.71
CA ASN A 54 7.56 8.20 -17.81
C ASN A 54 7.15 6.90 -17.12
N ILE A 55 7.16 5.77 -17.83
CA ILE A 55 6.94 4.44 -17.25
C ILE A 55 8.01 4.13 -16.20
N SER A 56 9.28 4.32 -16.51
CA SER A 56 10.37 4.10 -15.56
C SER A 56 10.24 4.98 -14.31
N ASN A 57 9.89 6.26 -14.48
CA ASN A 57 9.67 7.17 -13.35
C ASN A 57 8.46 6.74 -12.51
N LEU A 58 7.36 6.32 -13.13
CA LEU A 58 6.18 5.80 -12.43
C LEU A 58 6.50 4.55 -11.62
N ILE A 59 7.30 3.64 -12.18
CA ILE A 59 7.73 2.43 -11.49
C ILE A 59 8.67 2.79 -10.32
N GLN A 60 9.67 3.65 -10.53
CA GLN A 60 10.60 4.06 -9.48
C GLN A 60 9.88 4.79 -8.33
N GLN A 61 8.97 5.71 -8.64
CA GLN A 61 8.18 6.44 -7.62
C GLN A 61 7.27 5.51 -6.80
N ASN A 62 6.81 4.39 -7.37
CA ASN A 62 5.98 3.41 -6.68
C ASN A 62 6.75 2.15 -6.23
N ALA A 63 8.06 2.10 -6.45
CA ALA A 63 8.90 0.94 -6.13
C ALA A 63 8.79 0.57 -4.64
N TYR A 64 8.77 1.58 -3.77
CA TYR A 64 8.60 1.37 -2.33
C TYR A 64 7.27 0.67 -1.99
N VAL A 65 6.17 0.99 -2.69
CA VAL A 65 4.86 0.33 -2.47
C VAL A 65 4.92 -1.13 -2.89
N PHE A 66 5.59 -1.46 -4.00
CA PHE A 66 5.76 -2.85 -4.43
C PHE A 66 6.59 -3.67 -3.45
N ILE A 67 7.67 -3.10 -2.92
CA ILE A 67 8.52 -3.75 -1.90
C ILE A 67 7.68 -4.03 -0.64
N LEU A 68 6.90 -3.05 -0.18
CA LEU A 68 6.02 -3.21 0.98
C LEU A 68 4.93 -4.27 0.74
N ALA A 69 4.35 -4.31 -0.47
CA ALA A 69 3.33 -5.29 -0.81
C ALA A 69 3.85 -6.73 -0.72
N ILE A 70 5.11 -6.97 -1.12
CA ILE A 70 5.75 -8.30 -1.02
C ILE A 70 5.96 -8.68 0.45
N GLY A 71 6.45 -7.75 1.28
CA GLY A 71 6.60 -7.99 2.72
C GLY A 71 5.25 -8.26 3.40
N MET A 72 4.24 -7.50 3.02
CA MET A 72 2.88 -7.65 3.54
C MET A 72 2.23 -8.97 3.11
N LEU A 73 2.49 -9.44 1.89
CA LEU A 73 2.06 -10.74 1.41
C LEU A 73 2.60 -11.87 2.30
N MET A 74 3.87 -11.83 2.66
CA MET A 74 4.45 -12.81 3.59
C MET A 74 3.77 -12.77 4.97
N CYS A 75 3.52 -11.57 5.50
CA CYS A 75 2.82 -11.41 6.79
C CYS A 75 1.41 -12.04 6.75
N ILE A 76 0.64 -11.81 5.68
CA ILE A 76 -0.71 -12.36 5.53
C ILE A 76 -0.65 -13.89 5.41
N LEU A 77 0.27 -14.44 4.63
CA LEU A 77 0.36 -15.89 4.39
C LEU A 77 0.80 -16.68 5.63
N ILE A 78 1.69 -16.12 6.45
CA ILE A 78 2.26 -16.81 7.61
C ILE A 78 1.46 -16.52 8.88
N CYS A 79 1.17 -15.25 9.16
CA CYS A 79 0.56 -14.81 10.42
C CYS A 79 -0.97 -14.69 10.33
N GLY A 80 -1.57 -14.75 9.14
CA GLY A 80 -3.02 -14.63 8.95
C GLY A 80 -3.60 -13.26 9.30
N ASN A 81 -2.75 -12.27 9.58
CA ASN A 81 -3.12 -10.95 10.07
C ASN A 81 -2.72 -9.85 9.06
N ILE A 82 -3.43 -8.72 9.09
CA ILE A 82 -3.15 -7.57 8.23
C ILE A 82 -2.52 -6.45 9.08
N ASP A 83 -1.29 -6.05 8.76
CA ASP A 83 -0.65 -4.84 9.26
C ASP A 83 -1.00 -3.63 8.40
N LEU A 84 -1.79 -2.72 8.97
CA LEU A 84 -2.17 -1.46 8.35
C LEU A 84 -1.15 -0.33 8.61
N SER A 85 -0.26 -0.51 9.59
CA SER A 85 0.68 0.52 10.05
C SER A 85 1.90 0.67 9.14
N VAL A 86 2.22 -0.34 8.33
CA VAL A 86 3.50 -0.44 7.59
C VAL A 86 3.82 0.81 6.76
N GLY A 87 2.83 1.40 6.08
CA GLY A 87 3.03 2.62 5.30
C GLY A 87 3.30 3.86 6.16
N SER A 88 2.71 3.92 7.36
CA SER A 88 2.95 5.02 8.30
C SER A 88 4.29 4.87 9.02
N VAL A 89 4.73 3.64 9.28
CA VAL A 89 6.07 3.37 9.82
C VAL A 89 7.15 3.79 8.82
N VAL A 90 6.99 3.48 7.53
CA VAL A 90 7.91 3.92 6.47
C VAL A 90 7.97 5.44 6.36
N ALA A 91 6.82 6.11 6.43
CA ALA A 91 6.78 7.57 6.41
C ALA A 91 7.51 8.17 7.62
N PHE A 92 7.37 7.56 8.80
CA PHE A 92 8.03 7.99 10.02
C PHE A 92 9.55 7.76 10.01
N THR A 93 10.01 6.58 9.62
CA THR A 93 11.45 6.28 9.54
C THR A 93 12.12 7.10 8.43
N GLY A 94 11.42 7.35 7.31
CA GLY A 94 11.85 8.26 6.26
C GLY A 94 11.97 9.71 6.77
N ALA A 95 11.01 10.19 7.56
CA ALA A 95 11.07 11.51 8.18
C ALA A 95 12.27 11.67 9.13
N ILE A 96 12.55 10.65 9.94
CA ILE A 96 13.72 10.61 10.82
C ILE A 96 15.00 10.66 9.99
N SER A 97 15.11 9.83 8.95
CA SER A 97 16.27 9.82 8.06
C SER A 97 16.51 11.20 7.42
N ALA A 98 15.45 11.84 6.93
CA ALA A 98 15.52 13.18 6.36
C ALA A 98 16.03 14.23 7.35
N ILE A 99 15.60 14.18 8.63
CA ILE A 99 16.08 15.10 9.65
C ILE A 99 17.55 14.85 10.02
N LEU A 100 17.95 13.59 10.15
CA LEU A 100 19.34 13.22 10.45
C LEU A 100 20.29 13.72 9.36
N LEU A 101 19.87 13.61 8.10
CA LEU A 101 20.63 14.10 6.95
C LEU A 101 20.64 15.62 6.88
N LEU A 102 19.47 16.28 6.94
CA LEU A 102 19.35 17.70 6.60
C LEU A 102 19.60 18.64 7.78
N LYS A 103 19.18 18.25 8.99
CA LYS A 103 19.37 19.08 10.19
C LYS A 103 20.65 18.73 10.95
N MET A 104 20.99 17.44 11.01
CA MET A 104 22.15 16.98 11.78
C MET A 104 23.40 16.73 10.93
N ASN A 105 23.33 16.88 9.60
CA ASN A 105 24.43 16.66 8.65
C ASN A 105 25.17 15.32 8.87
N MET A 106 24.44 14.29 9.32
CA MET A 106 25.03 12.98 9.57
C MET A 106 25.35 12.27 8.24
N PRO A 107 26.38 11.40 8.21
CA PRO A 107 26.69 10.62 7.02
C PRO A 107 25.52 9.68 6.67
N VAL A 108 25.28 9.51 5.37
CA VAL A 108 24.13 8.77 4.83
C VAL A 108 24.04 7.34 5.37
N SER A 109 25.17 6.65 5.47
CA SER A 109 25.23 5.29 6.02
C SER A 109 24.72 5.21 7.45
N LEU A 110 25.07 6.17 8.30
CA LEU A 110 24.67 6.21 9.69
C LEU A 110 23.19 6.57 9.84
N ALA A 111 22.69 7.51 9.04
CA ALA A 111 21.27 7.87 9.01
C ALA A 111 20.38 6.67 8.62
N ILE A 112 20.81 5.87 7.63
CA ILE A 112 20.12 4.64 7.22
C ILE A 112 20.08 3.63 8.38
N ILE A 113 21.22 3.34 9.01
CA ILE A 113 21.30 2.37 10.11
C ILE A 113 20.37 2.78 11.27
N ILE A 114 20.39 4.05 11.66
CA ILE A 114 19.53 4.56 12.74
C ILE A 114 18.06 4.43 12.36
N SER A 115 17.69 4.81 11.14
CA SER A 115 16.30 4.73 10.68
C SER A 115 15.78 3.29 10.60
N LEU A 116 16.62 2.33 10.18
CA LEU A 116 16.30 0.91 10.19
C LEU A 116 16.14 0.38 11.62
N PHE A 117 17.03 0.78 12.52
CA PHE A 117 16.96 0.37 13.92
C PHE A 117 15.68 0.88 14.60
N VAL A 118 15.28 2.13 14.33
CA VAL A 118 14.00 2.67 14.82
C VAL A 118 12.81 1.89 14.26
N GLY A 119 12.82 1.58 12.95
CA GLY A 119 11.78 0.75 12.33
C GLY A 119 11.68 -0.64 12.96
N PHE A 120 12.82 -1.27 13.24
CA PHE A 120 12.89 -2.56 13.92
C PHE A 120 12.28 -2.50 15.32
N LEU A 121 12.63 -1.49 16.13
CA LEU A 121 12.07 -1.31 17.47
C LEU A 121 10.54 -1.12 17.45
N ILE A 122 10.04 -0.36 16.48
CA ILE A 122 8.59 -0.17 16.30
C ILE A 122 7.90 -1.50 15.96
N GLY A 123 8.50 -2.30 15.07
CA GLY A 123 7.99 -3.63 14.72
C GLY A 123 7.98 -4.57 15.93
N CYS A 124 9.06 -4.59 16.71
CA CYS A 124 9.13 -5.37 17.95
C CYS A 124 8.06 -4.95 18.96
N PHE A 125 7.81 -3.64 19.11
CA PHE A 125 6.79 -3.13 20.01
C PHE A 125 5.39 -3.57 19.58
N GLN A 126 5.04 -3.40 18.30
CA GLN A 126 3.74 -3.85 17.79
C GLN A 126 3.58 -5.38 17.90
N GLY A 127 4.63 -6.14 17.59
CA GLY A 127 4.66 -7.59 17.77
C GLY A 127 4.49 -8.02 19.23
N PHE A 128 5.11 -7.29 20.18
CA PHE A 128 4.97 -7.55 21.61
C PHE A 128 3.54 -7.38 22.10
N VAL A 129 2.87 -6.29 21.69
CA VAL A 129 1.47 -6.03 22.05
C VAL A 129 0.55 -7.13 21.52
N ILE A 130 0.81 -7.62 20.31
CA ILE A 130 0.01 -8.70 19.73
C ILE A 130 0.27 -10.03 20.45
N ALA A 131 1.55 -10.38 20.69
CA ALA A 131 1.93 -11.68 21.22
C ALA A 131 1.68 -11.85 22.73
N TYR A 132 1.92 -10.82 23.54
CA TYR A 132 1.87 -10.91 25.00
C TYR A 132 0.64 -10.25 25.62
N VAL A 133 0.19 -9.11 25.06
CA VAL A 133 -1.01 -8.40 25.57
C VAL A 133 -2.30 -9.01 25.02
N GLY A 134 -2.22 -9.76 23.91
CA GLY A 134 -3.35 -10.46 23.32
C GLY A 134 -4.34 -9.55 22.59
N VAL A 135 -3.90 -8.34 22.21
CA VAL A 135 -4.72 -7.41 21.42
C VAL A 135 -4.75 -7.87 19.96
N PRO A 136 -5.93 -7.90 19.30
CA PRO A 136 -6.02 -8.24 17.89
C PRO A 136 -5.13 -7.37 16.99
N ALA A 137 -4.42 -7.99 16.06
CA ALA A 137 -3.41 -7.32 15.21
C ALA A 137 -3.96 -6.13 14.41
N PHE A 138 -5.20 -6.21 13.93
CA PHE A 138 -5.86 -5.12 13.22
C PHE A 138 -5.96 -3.85 14.08
N ILE A 139 -6.29 -3.99 15.37
CA ILE A 139 -6.46 -2.84 16.28
C ILE A 139 -5.10 -2.23 16.61
N THR A 140 -4.12 -3.07 16.96
CA THR A 140 -2.75 -2.63 17.26
C THR A 140 -2.14 -1.86 16.09
N THR A 141 -2.32 -2.36 14.86
CA THR A 141 -1.73 -1.77 13.67
C THR A 141 -2.52 -0.55 13.17
N LEU A 142 -3.84 -0.49 13.34
CA LEU A 142 -4.63 0.72 13.07
C LEU A 142 -4.29 1.85 14.05
N ALA A 143 -4.15 1.54 15.34
CA ALA A 143 -3.70 2.50 16.34
C ALA A 143 -2.26 2.96 16.06
N GLY A 144 -1.37 2.02 15.73
CA GLY A 144 0.01 2.32 15.32
C GLY A 144 0.04 3.24 14.09
N MET A 145 -0.77 2.96 13.08
CA MET A 145 -0.91 3.81 11.89
C MET A 145 -1.22 5.27 12.27
N LEU A 146 -2.22 5.50 13.13
CA LEU A 146 -2.60 6.84 13.56
C LEU A 146 -1.49 7.55 14.34
N ILE A 147 -0.82 6.83 15.26
CA ILE A 147 0.28 7.37 16.07
C ILE A 147 1.45 7.77 15.17
N PHE A 148 1.97 6.85 14.34
CA PHE A 148 3.12 7.13 13.50
C PHE A 148 2.82 8.16 12.42
N ARG A 149 1.58 8.18 11.90
CA ARG A 149 1.13 9.21 10.96
C ARG A 149 1.09 10.59 11.60
N GLY A 150 0.55 10.69 12.83
CA GLY A 150 0.55 11.92 13.61
C GLY A 150 1.96 12.40 13.94
N LEU A 151 2.82 11.50 14.41
CA LEU A 151 4.22 11.81 14.71
C LEU A 151 4.98 12.28 13.47
N THR A 152 4.78 11.62 12.33
CA THR A 152 5.35 12.03 11.04
C THR A 152 4.94 13.46 10.72
N MET A 153 3.66 13.81 10.87
CA MET A 153 3.16 15.15 10.61
C MET A 153 3.79 16.20 11.54
N VAL A 154 3.97 15.88 12.83
CA VAL A 154 4.62 16.77 13.81
C VAL A 154 6.09 16.98 13.48
N ILE A 155 6.80 15.91 13.14
CA ILE A 155 8.24 15.91 12.85
C ILE A 155 8.55 16.72 11.58
N LEU A 156 7.75 16.53 10.53
CA LEU A 156 7.88 17.22 9.26
C LEU A 156 7.20 18.60 9.25
N GLN A 157 6.46 18.95 10.30
CA GLN A 157 5.60 20.15 10.37
C GLN A 157 4.64 20.26 9.17
N GLY A 158 4.21 19.12 8.61
CA GLY A 158 3.39 19.07 7.40
C GLY A 158 4.13 19.41 6.09
N THR A 159 5.46 19.54 6.11
CA THR A 159 6.27 19.89 4.92
C THR A 159 7.09 18.72 4.43
N SER A 160 7.28 18.60 3.12
CA SER A 160 8.22 17.63 2.54
C SER A 160 9.64 18.20 2.57
N LEU A 161 10.56 17.49 3.22
CA LEU A 161 11.95 17.91 3.31
C LEU A 161 12.72 17.55 2.02
N ALA A 162 13.22 18.56 1.32
CA ALA A 162 14.06 18.48 0.12
C ALA A 162 14.92 19.76 0.03
N PRO A 163 16.08 19.77 -0.67
CA PRO A 163 16.71 18.71 -1.46
C PRO A 163 17.59 17.76 -0.63
N MET A 164 17.62 16.48 -1.01
CA MET A 164 18.49 15.47 -0.39
C MET A 164 19.94 15.61 -0.89
N PRO A 165 20.97 15.32 -0.06
CA PRO A 165 22.37 15.37 -0.48
C PRO A 165 22.66 14.44 -1.66
N ASP A 166 23.59 14.81 -2.55
CA ASP A 166 23.93 14.02 -3.76
C ASP A 166 24.38 12.58 -3.44
N SER A 167 25.01 12.36 -2.29
CA SER A 167 25.39 11.04 -1.80
C SER A 167 24.19 10.14 -1.47
N TYR A 168 23.01 10.71 -1.21
CA TYR A 168 21.76 9.98 -1.06
C TYR A 168 21.14 9.66 -2.42
N ASN A 169 21.18 10.61 -3.37
CA ASN A 169 20.66 10.42 -4.73
C ASN A 169 21.43 9.37 -5.55
N PHE A 170 22.68 9.05 -5.18
CA PHE A 170 23.43 7.96 -5.79
C PHE A 170 23.00 6.56 -5.30
N LEU A 171 22.44 6.48 -4.09
CA LEU A 171 22.03 5.22 -3.45
C LEU A 171 20.54 4.89 -3.64
N ALA A 172 19.72 5.91 -3.90
CA ALA A 172 18.28 5.81 -4.17
C ALA A 172 17.99 5.57 -5.65
#